data_AF-A0A3P7WCW6-F1
#
_entry.id   AF-A0A3P7WCW6-F1
#
_cell.length_a   1.000
_cell.length_b   1.000
_cell.length_c   1.000
_cell.angle_alpha   90.00
_cell.angle_beta   90.00
_cell.angle_gamma   90.00
#
_symmetry.space_group_name_H-M   'P 1'
#
loop_
_entity.id
_entity.type
_entity.pdbx_description
1 polymer ?
#
loop_
_entity_poly.entity_id
_entity_poly.type
_entity_poly.pdbx_seq_one_letter_code
_entity_poly.pdbx_strand_id
1 'polypeptide(L)'
;MLKKLLHLPHTRINCVTIIGKQLWRLHCFQVHCGRYVHGHAVAHHLAEPTHAMSLSLADLSVWCYPCEAYVHNEVLIPAKSAAHLSKFGETSLQ
;
A
#
# COMPACT_ATOMS: atom_id res chain seq x y z
N MET A 1 12.12 -9.11 -5.25
CA MET A 1 11.69 -9.22 -3.84
C MET A 1 10.17 -9.32 -3.65
N LEU A 2 9.37 -9.64 -4.68
CA LEU A 2 7.93 -9.87 -4.52
C LEU A 2 7.49 -11.32 -4.32
N LYS A 3 8.36 -12.29 -4.62
CA LYS A 3 8.05 -13.71 -4.36
C LYS A 3 7.85 -14.03 -2.86
N LYS A 4 8.28 -13.13 -1.96
CA LYS A 4 8.03 -13.22 -0.51
C LYS A 4 6.73 -12.57 -0.04
N LEU A 5 6.08 -11.70 -0.83
CA LEU A 5 4.82 -11.06 -0.41
C LEU A 5 3.59 -11.96 -0.56
N LEU A 6 3.71 -13.05 -1.32
CA LEU A 6 2.66 -14.09 -1.42
C LEU A 6 2.75 -15.14 -0.30
N HIS A 7 3.79 -15.12 0.54
CA HIS A 7 4.02 -16.10 1.60
C HIS A 7 4.40 -15.42 2.93
N LEU A 8 3.58 -14.49 3.40
CA LEU A 8 3.70 -13.99 4.77
C LEU A 8 2.67 -14.72 5.66
N PRO A 9 3.10 -15.73 6.44
CA PRO A 9 2.27 -16.24 7.53
C PRO A 9 2.25 -15.16 8.62
N HIS A 10 1.06 -14.88 9.16
CA HIS A 10 0.76 -13.88 10.19
C HIS A 10 0.35 -12.47 9.73
N THR A 11 -0.81 -12.39 9.11
CA THR A 11 -1.78 -11.32 9.40
C THR A 11 -3.16 -11.94 9.53
N ARG A 12 -3.66 -12.09 10.77
CA ARG A 12 -5.05 -12.52 11.05
C ARG A 12 -6.04 -11.38 10.75
N ILE A 13 -6.06 -10.92 9.51
CA ILE A 13 -7.11 -10.07 8.95
C ILE A 13 -7.28 -10.54 7.51
N ASN A 14 -8.29 -11.38 7.28
CA ASN A 14 -8.51 -12.14 6.04
C ASN A 14 -8.96 -11.27 4.86
N CYS A 15 -8.16 -10.28 4.44
CA CYS A 15 -8.44 -9.44 3.28
C CYS A 15 -7.34 -9.52 2.21
N VAL A 16 -6.72 -10.70 2.09
CA VAL A 16 -5.68 -11.01 1.08
C VAL A 16 -6.28 -11.50 -0.25
N THR A 17 -7.58 -11.84 -0.29
CA THR A 17 -8.22 -12.53 -1.44
C THR A 17 -8.74 -11.62 -2.56
N ILE A 18 -8.60 -10.29 -2.49
CA ILE A 18 -9.01 -9.39 -3.59
C ILE A 18 -7.77 -8.83 -4.27
N ILE A 19 -7.37 -9.47 -5.36
CA ILE A 19 -6.33 -8.99 -6.27
C ILE A 19 -6.84 -7.69 -6.89
N GLY A 20 -6.28 -6.55 -6.48
CA GLY A 20 -6.59 -5.23 -7.08
C GLY A 20 -7.19 -4.16 -6.17
N LYS A 21 -7.46 -4.42 -4.88
CA LYS A 21 -7.94 -3.40 -3.91
C LYS A 21 -7.12 -3.33 -2.62
N GLN A 22 -5.85 -3.69 -2.73
CA GLN A 22 -4.90 -3.76 -1.62
C GLN A 22 -4.07 -2.48 -1.54
N LEU A 23 -3.79 -2.03 -0.32
CA LEU A 23 -2.99 -0.87 0.02
C LEU A 23 -1.71 -1.33 0.73
N TRP A 24 -0.57 -0.87 0.24
CA TRP A 24 0.77 -1.05 0.79
C TRP A 24 1.12 0.11 1.73
N ARG A 25 1.53 -0.17 2.97
CA ARG A 25 1.98 0.88 3.90
C ARG A 25 3.48 1.16 3.75
N LEU A 26 3.85 2.43 3.58
CA LEU A 26 5.25 2.82 3.35
C LEU A 26 6.15 2.67 4.60
N HIS A 27 5.58 2.58 5.80
CA HIS A 27 6.34 2.49 7.05
C HIS A 27 6.54 1.04 7.53
N CYS A 28 5.48 0.23 7.52
CA CYS A 28 5.50 -1.13 8.07
C CYS A 28 5.31 -2.24 7.02
N PHE A 29 5.12 -1.88 5.74
CA PHE A 29 4.96 -2.80 4.61
C PHE A 29 3.81 -3.81 4.72
N GLN A 30 2.92 -3.63 5.69
CA GLN A 30 1.69 -4.41 5.80
C GLN A 30 0.71 -4.06 4.68
N VAL A 31 -0.07 -5.06 4.28
CA VAL A 31 -1.05 -4.95 3.21
C VAL A 31 -2.45 -5.05 3.78
N HIS A 32 -3.26 -4.04 3.50
CA HIS A 32 -4.63 -3.95 3.99
C HIS A 32 -5.59 -3.61 2.85
N CYS A 33 -6.88 -3.91 3.01
CA CYS A 33 -7.87 -3.49 2.03
C CYS A 33 -8.24 -2.01 2.17
N GLY A 34 -8.65 -1.40 1.05
CA GLY A 34 -9.13 -0.01 1.02
C GLY A 34 -10.47 0.20 1.74
N ARG A 35 -10.83 1.49 1.92
CA ARG A 35 -12.07 1.93 2.58
C ARG A 35 -13.36 1.36 1.99
N TYR A 36 -13.37 1.09 0.68
CA TYR A 36 -14.54 0.57 -0.03
C TYR A 36 -14.67 -0.97 0.02
N VAL A 37 -13.77 -1.64 0.73
CA VAL A 37 -13.84 -3.09 0.97
C VAL A 37 -14.23 -3.34 2.43
N HIS A 38 -13.25 -3.29 3.35
CA HIS A 38 -13.50 -3.37 4.80
C HIS A 38 -12.77 -2.27 5.59
N GLY A 39 -12.03 -1.38 4.93
CA GLY A 39 -11.38 -0.25 5.59
C GLY A 39 -10.24 -0.62 6.55
N HIS A 40 -9.64 -1.81 6.44
CA HIS A 40 -8.54 -2.21 7.32
C HIS A 40 -7.33 -1.28 7.24
N ALA A 41 -7.09 -0.65 6.09
CA ALA A 41 -6.03 0.34 6.01
C ALA A 41 -6.34 1.57 6.89
N VAL A 42 -7.58 2.06 6.92
CA VAL A 42 -8.00 3.16 7.80
C VAL A 42 -7.87 2.74 9.26
N ALA A 43 -8.40 1.57 9.62
CA ALA A 43 -8.31 1.04 10.98
C ALA A 43 -6.86 0.90 11.46
N HIS A 44 -5.95 0.47 10.59
CA HIS A 44 -4.52 0.39 10.89
C HIS A 44 -3.91 1.75 11.20
N HIS A 45 -4.28 2.82 10.48
CA HIS A 45 -3.81 4.16 10.81
C HIS A 45 -4.37 4.66 12.15
N LEU A 46 -5.63 4.35 12.45
CA LEU A 46 -6.22 4.74 13.73
C LEU A 46 -5.53 4.04 14.91
N ALA A 47 -5.13 2.78 14.75
CA ALA A 47 -4.36 2.04 15.76
C ALA A 47 -2.89 2.50 15.84
N GLU A 48 -2.29 2.88 14.71
CA GLU A 48 -0.90 3.31 14.60
C GLU A 48 -0.80 4.65 13.84
N PRO A 49 -1.02 5.80 14.51
CA PRO A 49 -1.13 7.11 13.85
C PRO A 49 0.12 7.52 13.06
N THR A 50 1.30 7.03 13.45
CA THR A 50 2.58 7.22 12.73
C THR A 50 2.57 6.59 11.34
N HIS A 51 1.71 5.60 11.10
CA HIS A 51 1.47 5.00 9.78
C HIS A 51 0.48 5.84 8.96
N ALA A 52 0.89 7.06 8.63
CA ALA A 52 0.03 8.09 8.04
C ALA A 52 -0.24 7.96 6.54
N MET A 53 0.48 7.10 5.82
CA MET A 53 0.37 6.99 4.35
C MET A 53 0.20 5.55 3.85
N SER A 54 -0.54 5.38 2.76
CA SER A 54 -0.72 4.10 2.06
C SER A 54 -0.64 4.24 0.55
N LEU A 55 0.13 3.38 -0.10
CA LEU A 55 0.24 3.20 -1.55
C LEU A 55 -0.83 2.23 -2.04
N SER A 56 -1.59 2.59 -3.07
CA SER A 56 -2.55 1.71 -3.72
C SER A 56 -1.86 0.75 -4.68
N LEU A 57 -2.11 -0.55 -4.56
CA LEU A 57 -1.63 -1.53 -5.54
C LEU A 57 -2.47 -1.54 -6.83
N ALA A 58 -3.62 -0.86 -6.84
CA ALA A 58 -4.48 -0.74 -8.02
C ALA A 58 -3.88 0.20 -9.07
N ASP A 59 -3.35 1.34 -8.62
CA ASP A 59 -2.95 2.46 -9.49
C ASP A 59 -1.67 3.18 -9.03
N LEU A 60 -1.01 2.70 -7.97
CA LEU A 60 0.22 3.28 -7.39
C LEU A 60 0.05 4.72 -6.87
N SER A 61 -1.20 5.16 -6.64
CA SER A 61 -1.51 6.40 -5.93
C SER A 61 -1.14 6.28 -4.44
N VAL A 62 -0.73 7.38 -3.80
CA VAL A 62 -0.45 7.40 -2.35
C VAL A 62 -1.50 8.27 -1.66
N TRP A 63 -2.14 7.72 -0.65
CA TRP A 63 -3.11 8.40 0.20
C TRP A 63 -2.46 8.79 1.53
N CYS A 64 -2.60 10.06 1.94
CA CYS A 64 -2.24 10.55 3.27
C CYS A 64 -3.53 10.65 4.12
N TYR A 65 -3.59 9.94 5.24
CA TYR A 65 -4.76 9.93 6.11
C TYR A 65 -4.97 11.28 6.82
N PRO A 66 -3.95 11.90 7.46
CA PRO A 66 -4.13 13.22 8.09
C PRO A 66 -4.45 14.35 7.10
N CYS A 67 -3.94 14.24 5.87
CA CYS A 67 -4.13 15.25 4.84
C CYS A 67 -5.48 15.11 4.11
N GLU A 68 -6.13 13.96 4.25
CA GLU A 68 -7.29 13.55 3.46
C GLU A 68 -7.12 13.78 1.93
N ALA A 69 -5.90 13.52 1.44
CA ALA A 69 -5.52 13.82 0.07
C ALA A 69 -4.59 12.78 -0.54
N TYR A 70 -4.63 12.69 -1.87
CA TYR A 70 -3.60 12.01 -2.63
C TYR A 70 -2.33 12.85 -2.66
N VAL A 71 -1.19 12.23 -2.36
CA VAL A 71 0.10 12.92 -2.26
C VAL A 71 1.05 12.45 -3.35
N HIS A 72 1.73 13.41 -3.96
CA HIS A 72 2.87 13.19 -4.81
C HIS A 72 4.04 14.04 -4.30
N ASN A 73 5.18 13.40 -4.09
CA ASN A 73 6.41 14.03 -3.63
C ASN A 73 7.59 13.16 -4.10
N GLU A 74 8.73 13.79 -4.38
CA GLU A 74 9.94 13.11 -4.85
C GLU A 74 10.40 12.00 -3.89
N VAL A 75 10.20 12.16 -2.57
CA VAL A 75 10.52 11.14 -1.56
C VAL A 75 9.74 9.84 -1.77
N LEU A 76 8.61 9.88 -2.49
CA LEU A 76 7.77 8.72 -2.78
C LEU A 76 8.15 8.01 -4.09
N ILE A 77 8.99 8.62 -4.93
CA ILE A 77 9.41 8.06 -6.23
C ILE A 77 10.05 6.67 -6.07
N PRO A 78 11.00 6.45 -5.13
CA PRO A 78 11.62 5.13 -4.99
C PRO A 78 10.60 4.02 -4.66
N ALA A 79 9.64 4.32 -3.78
CA ALA A 79 8.60 3.37 -3.40
C ALA A 79 7.62 3.09 -4.56
N LYS A 80 7.22 4.11 -5.30
CA LYS A 80 6.36 3.97 -6.49
C LYS A 80 7.05 3.19 -7.61
N SER A 81 8.32 3.50 -7.87
CA SER A 81 9.15 2.80 -8.87
C SER A 81 9.33 1.33 -8.52
N ALA A 82 9.61 1.01 -7.25
CA ALA A 82 9.72 -0.37 -6.78
C ALA A 82 8.39 -1.14 -6.94
N ALA A 83 7.26 -0.49 -6.63
CA ALA A 83 5.95 -1.07 -6.83
C ALA A 83 5.57 -1.22 -8.31
N HIS A 84 5.98 -0.28 -9.17
CA HIS A 84 5.80 -0.35 -10.61
C HIS A 84 6.56 -1.54 -11.21
N LEU A 85 7.87 -1.60 -10.96
CA LEU A 85 8.72 -2.71 -11.39
C LEU A 85 8.18 -4.06 -10.94
N SER A 86 7.71 -4.12 -9.70
CA SER A 86 7.07 -5.30 -9.16
C SER A 86 5.78 -5.69 -9.88
N LYS A 87 4.94 -4.72 -10.23
CA LYS A 87 3.60 -4.96 -10.78
C LYS A 87 3.65 -5.27 -12.27
N PHE A 88 4.51 -4.58 -13.01
CA PHE A 88 4.54 -4.59 -14.47
C PHE A 88 5.79 -5.27 -15.05
N GLY A 89 6.84 -5.48 -14.25
CA GLY A 89 8.10 -6.07 -14.72
C GLY A 89 9.03 -5.10 -15.42
N GLU A 90 8.72 -3.80 -15.42
CA GLU A 90 9.51 -2.76 -16.07
C GLU A 90 9.71 -1.53 -15.17
N THR A 91 10.83 -0.82 -15.36
CA THR A 91 11.11 0.41 -14.62
C THR A 91 10.23 1.54 -15.14
N SER A 92 9.61 2.29 -14.24
CA SER A 92 8.89 3.52 -14.62
C SER A 92 9.90 4.56 -15.12
N LEU A 93 9.66 5.11 -16.31
CA LEU A 93 10.33 6.32 -16.79
C LEU A 93 9.76 7.50 -15.99
N GLN A 94 10.34 7.78 -14.82
CA GLN A 94 10.03 8.99 -14.05
C GLN A 94 11.19 9.96 -14.17
#